data_AF-A0A8S3WCV4-F1
#
_entry.id   AF-A0A8S3WCV4-F1
#
_cell.length_a   1.000
_cell.length_b   1.000
_cell.length_c   1.000
_cell.angle_alpha   90.00
_cell.angle_beta   90.00
_cell.angle_gamma   90.00
#
_symmetry.space_group_name_H-M   'P 1'
#
loop_
_entity.id
_entity.type
_entity.pdbx_description
1 polymer ?
#
loop_
_entity_poly.entity_id
_entity_poly.type
_entity_poly.pdbx_seq_one_letter_code
_entity_poly.pdbx_strand_id
1 'polypeptide(L)'
;MSKFAVRVDAAVSALGSGAGAGLDENDFIDASRLVYDGVREIRRAVLMNRDDEDLDPEDVELDEHYTLETRSKSSAHTGEHGVDEYPDISGITNAREAMRKMTEEDKRKILQQVELFRREKMTFDNEVAKWDDAGNDIIMLAKHMCMIMLEMTDFTRGRGPLKTTMDVINAAKKISEAGTKLDKLTREIAEQCPESSTKQDLLAYLQRIALYCHQIQITSKVKADVQNISGELIVSGLDSATSLIQAAKNLMNAVVLTVKASYVASTKYTRQGTIASPIVVWRMKAPEKKPLIRPEKPEEVRAKVRRGSQKKQPSPVHALAEFQSPAESV
;
A
#
# COMPACT_ATOMS: atom_id res chain seq x y z
N MET A 1 -4.18 27.53 -23.03
CA MET A 1 -3.51 26.23 -23.28
C MET A 1 -3.04 25.67 -21.94
N SER A 2 -3.02 24.34 -21.76
CA SER A 2 -2.51 23.74 -20.51
C SER A 2 -1.02 24.03 -20.33
N LYS A 3 -0.53 24.07 -19.08
CA LYS A 3 0.90 24.31 -18.78
C LYS A 3 1.81 23.36 -19.57
N PHE A 4 1.40 22.09 -19.69
CA PHE A 4 2.10 21.10 -20.51
C PHE A 4 2.15 21.47 -22.00
N ALA A 5 1.02 21.84 -22.62
CA ALA A 5 0.98 22.20 -24.04
C ALA A 5 1.90 23.39 -24.36
N VAL A 6 1.88 24.43 -23.51
CA VAL A 6 2.75 25.61 -23.66
C VAL A 6 4.23 25.22 -23.60
N ARG A 7 4.59 24.26 -22.74
CA ARG A 7 5.97 23.80 -22.57
C ARG A 7 6.41 22.86 -23.69
N VAL A 8 5.50 22.07 -24.26
CA VAL A 8 5.75 21.28 -25.49
C VAL A 8 6.03 22.20 -26.67
N ASP A 9 5.23 23.24 -26.88
CA ASP A 9 5.44 24.18 -27.99
C ASP A 9 6.77 24.93 -27.86
N ALA A 10 7.14 25.33 -26.65
CA ALA A 10 8.43 25.95 -26.36
C ALA A 10 9.61 24.99 -26.61
N ALA A 11 9.49 23.73 -26.18
CA ALA A 11 10.50 22.69 -26.41
C ALA A 11 10.70 22.41 -27.91
N VAL A 12 9.60 22.25 -28.66
CA VAL A 12 9.63 22.01 -30.11
C VAL A 12 10.26 23.20 -30.85
N SER A 13 9.92 24.43 -30.45
CA SER A 13 10.46 25.64 -31.08
C SER A 13 11.97 25.79 -30.83
N ALA A 14 12.44 25.52 -29.62
CA ALA A 14 13.86 25.59 -29.29
C ALA A 14 14.68 24.51 -30.02
N LEU A 15 14.16 23.28 -30.09
CA LEU A 15 14.78 22.18 -30.85
C LEU A 15 14.83 22.47 -32.35
N GLY A 16 13.77 23.07 -32.91
CA GLY A 16 13.70 23.44 -34.32
C GLY A 16 14.63 24.60 -34.71
N SER A 17 15.02 25.44 -33.76
CA SER A 17 15.93 26.58 -33.99
C SER A 17 17.41 26.27 -33.76
N GLY A 18 17.75 25.05 -33.32
CA GLY A 18 19.12 24.64 -32.99
C GLY A 18 19.68 25.24 -31.70
N ALA A 19 18.86 25.97 -30.94
CA ALA A 19 19.22 26.58 -29.66
C ALA A 19 18.84 25.67 -28.49
N GLY A 20 19.55 24.55 -28.31
CA GLY A 20 19.31 23.62 -27.20
C GLY A 20 19.60 24.20 -25.80
N ALA A 21 20.27 25.35 -25.71
CA ALA A 21 20.80 25.90 -24.46
C ALA A 21 19.83 26.78 -23.65
N GLY A 22 18.59 26.98 -24.11
CA GLY A 22 17.60 27.87 -23.46
C GLY A 22 16.40 27.17 -22.84
N LEU A 23 16.34 25.84 -22.89
CA LEU A 23 15.20 25.08 -22.38
C LEU A 23 15.32 24.83 -20.89
N ASP A 24 14.32 25.29 -20.14
CA ASP A 24 14.13 24.91 -18.74
C ASP A 24 13.56 23.49 -18.68
N GLU A 25 14.47 22.52 -18.70
CA GLU A 25 14.15 21.09 -18.67
C GLU A 25 13.39 20.71 -17.40
N ASN A 26 13.70 21.34 -16.26
CA ASN A 26 13.04 21.05 -14.99
C ASN A 26 11.56 21.45 -15.05
N ASP A 27 11.22 22.63 -15.59
CA ASP A 27 9.81 23.00 -15.71
C ASP A 27 9.06 22.18 -16.76
N PHE A 28 9.73 21.72 -17.83
CA PHE A 28 9.12 20.77 -18.78
C PHE A 28 8.81 19.42 -18.13
N ILE A 29 9.74 18.89 -17.32
CA ILE A 29 9.57 17.65 -16.56
C ILE A 29 8.43 17.80 -15.54
N ASP A 30 8.38 18.91 -14.80
CA ASP A 30 7.32 19.19 -13.83
C ASP A 30 5.95 19.32 -14.52
N ALA A 31 5.87 20.01 -15.65
CA ALA A 31 4.64 20.13 -16.42
C ALA A 31 4.16 18.78 -16.94
N SER A 32 5.08 17.89 -17.34
CA SER A 32 4.78 16.52 -17.78
C SER A 32 4.30 15.65 -16.63
N ARG A 33 4.94 15.77 -15.45
CA ARG A 33 4.58 15.03 -14.24
C ARG A 33 3.18 15.38 -13.74
N LEU A 34 2.80 16.66 -13.79
CA LEU A 34 1.46 17.10 -13.40
C LEU A 34 0.35 16.49 -14.27
N VAL A 35 0.61 16.22 -15.55
CA VAL A 35 -0.36 15.53 -16.42
C VAL A 35 -0.51 14.07 -15.99
N TYR A 36 0.59 13.38 -15.69
CA TYR A 36 0.56 12.02 -15.17
C TYR A 36 -0.16 11.94 -13.82
N ASP A 37 0.20 12.81 -12.87
CA ASP A 37 -0.42 12.85 -11.55
C ASP A 37 -1.93 13.14 -11.65
N GLY A 38 -2.34 14.04 -12.55
CA GLY A 38 -3.75 14.32 -12.82
C GLY A 38 -4.50 13.10 -13.40
N VAL A 39 -3.93 12.41 -14.39
CA VAL A 39 -4.53 11.19 -14.96
C VAL A 39 -4.60 10.07 -13.91
N ARG A 40 -3.56 9.93 -13.09
CA ARG A 40 -3.51 8.95 -12.01
C ARG A 40 -4.55 9.25 -10.93
N GLU A 41 -4.73 10.51 -10.56
CA GLU A 41 -5.72 10.94 -9.58
C GLU A 41 -7.15 10.69 -10.09
N ILE A 42 -7.41 10.97 -11.37
CA ILE A 42 -8.67 10.61 -12.03
C ILE A 42 -8.89 9.10 -12.00
N ARG A 43 -7.89 8.30 -12.37
CA ARG A 43 -7.98 6.82 -12.30
C ARG A 43 -8.27 6.33 -10.89
N ARG A 44 -7.56 6.87 -9.89
CA ARG A 44 -7.76 6.53 -8.47
C ARG A 44 -9.17 6.89 -8.03
N ALA A 45 -9.67 8.07 -8.37
CA ALA A 45 -11.02 8.50 -8.04
C ALA A 45 -12.10 7.61 -8.70
N VAL A 46 -11.86 7.15 -9.94
CA VAL A 46 -12.76 6.22 -10.64
C VAL A 46 -12.74 4.83 -10.00
N LEU A 47 -11.57 4.30 -9.63
CA LEU A 47 -11.42 2.98 -9.01
C LEU A 47 -11.94 2.93 -7.57
N MET A 48 -11.82 4.03 -6.80
CA MET A 48 -12.37 4.14 -5.44
C MET A 48 -13.91 4.14 -5.41
N ASN A 49 -14.57 4.30 -6.56
CA ASN A 49 -16.02 4.21 -6.70
C ASN A 49 -16.51 2.83 -7.20
N ARG A 50 -15.62 1.84 -7.39
CA ARG A 50 -15.99 0.45 -7.69
C ARG A 50 -16.11 -0.36 -6.38
N ASP A 51 -17.04 -1.30 -6.34
CA ASP A 51 -17.16 -2.25 -5.23
C ASP A 51 -16.13 -3.38 -5.31
N ASP A 52 -15.69 -3.89 -4.16
CA ASP A 52 -14.58 -4.84 -3.99
C ASP A 52 -14.69 -6.14 -4.81
N GLU A 53 -15.89 -6.54 -5.27
CA GLU A 53 -16.09 -7.74 -6.10
C GLU A 53 -15.77 -7.56 -7.59
N ASP A 54 -15.59 -6.31 -8.05
CA ASP A 54 -15.28 -5.96 -9.43
C ASP A 54 -13.80 -5.57 -9.65
N LEU A 55 -12.97 -5.67 -8.59
CA LEU A 55 -11.55 -5.38 -8.64
C LEU A 55 -10.80 -6.64 -9.06
N ASP A 56 -10.31 -6.67 -10.29
CA ASP A 56 -9.34 -7.67 -10.73
C ASP A 56 -8.06 -7.51 -9.88
N PRO A 57 -7.53 -8.57 -9.24
CA PRO A 57 -6.25 -8.54 -8.54
C PRO A 57 -5.10 -7.93 -9.38
N GLU A 58 -5.15 -8.10 -10.71
CA GLU A 58 -4.17 -7.53 -11.62
C GLU A 58 -4.25 -6.00 -11.74
N ASP A 59 -5.44 -5.39 -11.58
CA ASP A 59 -5.62 -3.93 -11.62
C ASP A 59 -4.99 -3.22 -10.40
N VAL A 60 -4.98 -3.91 -9.25
CA VAL A 60 -4.33 -3.43 -8.01
C VAL A 60 -2.80 -3.60 -8.10
N GLU A 61 -2.31 -4.68 -8.72
CA GLU A 61 -0.88 -4.86 -9.01
C GLU A 61 -0.37 -3.86 -10.06
N LEU A 62 -1.18 -3.51 -11.07
CA LEU A 62 -0.80 -2.53 -12.10
C LEU A 62 -0.57 -1.12 -11.50
N ASP A 63 -1.34 -0.68 -10.51
CA ASP A 63 -1.10 0.61 -9.84
C ASP A 63 0.21 0.60 -9.02
N GLU A 64 0.57 -0.52 -8.40
CA GLU A 64 1.86 -0.67 -7.70
C GLU A 64 3.06 -0.75 -8.67
N HIS A 65 2.90 -1.36 -9.86
CA HIS A 65 3.99 -1.51 -10.85
C HIS A 65 4.28 -0.20 -11.60
N TYR A 66 3.26 0.60 -11.97
CA TYR A 66 3.46 1.85 -12.73
C TYR A 66 3.93 3.04 -11.86
N THR A 67 3.69 3.01 -10.54
CA THR A 67 4.32 3.96 -9.60
C THR A 67 5.84 3.77 -9.50
N LEU A 68 6.35 2.61 -9.92
CA LEU A 68 7.76 2.27 -9.94
C LEU A 68 8.52 2.91 -11.11
N GLU A 69 7.86 3.12 -12.27
CA GLU A 69 8.51 3.56 -13.51
C GLU A 69 8.47 5.08 -13.75
N THR A 70 7.54 5.81 -13.12
CA THR A 70 7.41 7.28 -13.29
C THR A 70 8.25 8.10 -12.31
N ARG A 71 8.98 7.48 -11.37
CA ARG A 71 10.04 8.17 -10.65
C ARG A 71 11.25 8.27 -11.60
N SER A 72 11.48 9.46 -12.13
CA SER A 72 12.56 9.80 -13.06
C SER A 72 13.82 8.95 -12.88
N LYS A 73 14.23 8.26 -13.95
CA LYS A 73 15.55 7.62 -14.08
C LYS A 73 16.69 8.65 -14.28
N SER A 74 16.42 9.95 -14.15
CA SER A 74 17.43 11.01 -14.12
C SER A 74 17.93 11.25 -12.69
N SER A 75 18.57 10.22 -12.12
CA SER A 75 19.47 10.38 -10.98
C SER A 75 20.53 9.28 -11.02
N ALA A 76 21.03 8.97 -12.21
CA ALA A 76 22.40 8.50 -12.31
C ALA A 76 23.27 9.75 -12.11
N HIS A 77 24.09 9.76 -11.06
CA HIS A 77 25.15 10.75 -10.83
C HIS A 77 24.80 12.13 -10.23
N THR A 78 24.07 12.17 -9.12
CA THR A 78 24.31 13.25 -8.12
C THR A 78 24.13 12.73 -6.69
N GLY A 79 25.25 12.35 -6.07
CA GLY A 79 25.59 12.82 -4.72
C GLY A 79 24.78 12.34 -3.51
N GLU A 80 24.41 11.06 -3.41
CA GLU A 80 24.12 10.45 -2.11
C GLU A 80 25.18 9.35 -1.89
N HIS A 81 26.09 9.54 -0.94
CA HIS A 81 26.96 8.46 -0.44
C HIS A 81 26.04 7.34 0.10
N GLY A 82 25.59 6.44 -0.76
CA GLY A 82 24.95 5.21 -0.35
C GLY A 82 25.97 4.41 0.43
N VAL A 83 25.70 4.17 1.71
CA VAL A 83 26.52 3.26 2.53
C VAL A 83 26.41 1.89 1.89
N ASP A 84 27.50 1.41 1.30
CA ASP A 84 27.58 0.05 0.80
C ASP A 84 27.58 -0.90 2.00
N GLU A 85 26.45 -1.59 2.20
CA GLU A 85 26.27 -2.50 3.31
C GLU A 85 26.98 -3.85 3.07
N TYR A 86 27.34 -4.14 1.82
CA TYR A 86 27.99 -5.38 1.39
C TYR A 86 29.21 -5.07 0.50
N PRO A 87 30.25 -4.39 1.03
CA PRO A 87 31.37 -3.88 0.24
C PRO A 87 32.18 -4.97 -0.50
N ASP A 88 32.13 -6.22 0.01
CA ASP A 88 32.85 -7.35 -0.55
C ASP A 88 32.02 -8.14 -1.59
N ILE A 89 30.79 -7.72 -1.89
CA ILE A 89 29.85 -8.47 -2.72
C ILE A 89 29.46 -7.65 -3.96
N SER A 90 29.97 -8.05 -5.12
CA SER A 90 29.58 -7.45 -6.39
C SER A 90 28.09 -7.72 -6.72
N GLY A 91 27.37 -6.66 -7.12
CA GLY A 91 26.00 -6.75 -7.64
C GLY A 91 24.88 -6.47 -6.63
N ILE A 92 25.20 -6.20 -5.37
CA ILE A 92 24.29 -5.73 -4.31
C ILE A 92 25.00 -4.62 -3.54
N THR A 93 24.32 -3.51 -3.26
CA THR A 93 24.88 -2.41 -2.46
C THR A 93 24.17 -2.21 -1.12
N ASN A 94 22.98 -2.79 -0.95
CA ASN A 94 22.15 -2.58 0.24
C ASN A 94 21.25 -3.78 0.55
N ALA A 95 20.81 -3.88 1.80
CA ALA A 95 19.97 -4.99 2.26
C ALA A 95 18.64 -5.12 1.51
N ARG A 96 18.02 -4.03 1.06
CA ARG A 96 16.79 -4.12 0.25
C ARG A 96 17.05 -4.80 -1.10
N GLU A 97 18.19 -4.55 -1.74
CA GLU A 97 18.59 -5.27 -2.96
C GLU A 97 18.83 -6.76 -2.70
N ALA A 98 19.43 -7.11 -1.56
CA ALA A 98 19.56 -8.51 -1.15
C ALA A 98 18.17 -9.20 -1.06
N MET A 99 17.17 -8.54 -0.46
CA MET A 99 15.80 -9.08 -0.42
C MET A 99 15.19 -9.34 -1.82
N ARG A 100 15.54 -8.54 -2.84
CA ARG A 100 15.08 -8.77 -4.23
C ARG A 100 15.72 -10.01 -4.86
N LYS A 101 16.93 -10.36 -4.42
CA LYS A 101 17.74 -11.47 -4.92
C LYS A 101 17.43 -12.81 -4.24
N MET A 102 16.50 -12.83 -3.27
CA MET A 102 16.01 -14.08 -2.68
C MET A 102 15.37 -14.99 -3.72
N THR A 103 15.33 -16.29 -3.40
CA THR A 103 14.69 -17.31 -4.25
C THR A 103 13.19 -17.06 -4.39
N GLU A 104 12.59 -17.53 -5.49
CA GLU A 104 11.14 -17.40 -5.70
C GLU A 104 10.33 -18.20 -4.66
N GLU A 105 10.89 -19.27 -4.10
CA GLU A 105 10.26 -20.00 -3.01
C GLU A 105 10.17 -19.15 -1.74
N ASP A 106 11.27 -18.50 -1.37
CA ASP A 106 11.32 -17.66 -0.17
C ASP A 106 10.47 -16.41 -0.32
N LYS A 107 10.48 -15.78 -1.50
CA LYS A 107 9.57 -14.66 -1.82
C LYS A 107 8.11 -15.06 -1.65
N ARG A 108 7.72 -16.26 -2.08
CA ARG A 108 6.34 -16.77 -1.90
C ARG A 108 5.98 -16.92 -0.43
N LYS A 109 6.88 -17.43 0.41
CA LYS A 109 6.69 -17.54 1.86
C LYS A 109 6.56 -16.16 2.52
N ILE A 110 7.39 -15.19 2.10
CA ILE A 110 7.30 -13.79 2.54
C ILE A 110 5.95 -13.19 2.16
N LEU A 111 5.51 -13.36 0.91
CA LEU A 111 4.21 -12.88 0.44
C LEU A 111 3.05 -13.46 1.24
N GLN A 112 3.10 -14.76 1.56
CA GLN A 112 2.09 -15.38 2.41
C GLN A 112 2.00 -14.69 3.78
N GLN A 113 3.14 -14.41 4.43
CA GLN A 113 3.17 -13.69 5.71
C GLN A 113 2.67 -12.26 5.58
N VAL A 114 3.03 -11.56 4.50
CA VAL A 114 2.54 -10.21 4.21
C VAL A 114 1.02 -10.19 4.07
N GLU A 115 0.42 -11.23 3.50
CA GLU A 115 -1.04 -11.33 3.40
C GLU A 115 -1.71 -11.54 4.77
N LEU A 116 -1.09 -12.30 5.68
CA LEU A 116 -1.55 -12.40 7.07
C LEU A 116 -1.49 -11.05 7.80
N PHE A 117 -0.47 -10.24 7.49
CA PHE A 117 -0.32 -8.88 8.02
C PHE A 117 -1.36 -7.92 7.42
N ARG A 118 -1.62 -7.99 6.10
CA ARG A 118 -2.63 -7.15 5.43
C ARG A 118 -4.03 -7.34 6.00
N ARG A 119 -4.43 -8.56 6.33
CA ARG A 119 -5.72 -8.82 7.01
C ARG A 119 -5.80 -8.15 8.38
N GLU A 120 -4.70 -8.12 9.12
CA GLU A 120 -4.62 -7.39 10.39
C GLU A 120 -4.72 -5.88 10.16
N LYS A 121 -4.02 -5.38 9.14
CA LYS A 121 -4.06 -3.96 8.74
C LYS A 121 -5.46 -3.53 8.32
N MET A 122 -6.22 -4.37 7.62
CA MET A 122 -7.63 -4.08 7.28
C MET A 122 -8.48 -3.95 8.54
N THR A 123 -8.25 -4.79 9.54
CA THR A 123 -8.94 -4.70 10.84
C THR A 123 -8.57 -3.41 11.57
N PHE A 124 -7.30 -3.00 11.48
CA PHE A 124 -6.82 -1.71 11.98
C PHE A 124 -7.49 -0.52 11.27
N ASP A 125 -7.49 -0.51 9.94
CA ASP A 125 -8.08 0.58 9.16
C ASP A 125 -9.55 0.76 9.48
N ASN A 126 -10.31 -0.35 9.53
CA ASN A 126 -11.73 -0.33 9.87
C ASN A 126 -11.99 0.24 11.27
N GLU A 127 -11.08 0.00 12.22
CA GLU A 127 -11.22 0.58 13.55
C GLU A 127 -10.87 2.07 13.57
N VAL A 128 -9.75 2.43 12.97
CA VAL A 128 -9.22 3.79 12.99
C VAL A 128 -10.04 4.75 12.12
N ALA A 129 -10.64 4.28 11.02
CA ALA A 129 -11.46 5.09 10.12
C ALA A 129 -12.72 5.66 10.78
N LYS A 130 -13.16 5.09 11.92
CA LYS A 130 -14.30 5.58 12.69
C LYS A 130 -14.00 6.91 13.37
N TRP A 131 -12.73 7.22 13.60
CA TRP A 131 -12.28 8.30 14.45
C TRP A 131 -11.69 9.45 13.65
N ASP A 132 -12.12 10.67 13.98
CA ASP A 132 -11.39 11.88 13.63
C ASP A 132 -10.12 11.94 14.50
N ASP A 133 -8.98 12.17 13.86
CA ASP A 133 -7.67 12.21 14.50
C ASP A 133 -7.30 13.61 15.00
N ALA A 134 -8.10 14.65 14.67
CA ALA A 134 -7.90 16.00 15.15
C ALA A 134 -8.00 16.07 16.69
N GLY A 135 -6.85 16.19 17.35
CA GLY A 135 -6.75 16.24 18.81
C GLY A 135 -6.89 14.88 19.51
N ASN A 136 -6.70 13.78 18.79
CA ASN A 136 -6.64 12.43 19.35
C ASN A 136 -5.27 11.79 19.10
N ASP A 137 -4.34 12.05 20.02
CA ASP A 137 -2.96 11.56 19.94
C ASP A 137 -2.86 10.03 19.90
N ILE A 138 -3.81 9.31 20.52
CA ILE A 138 -3.86 7.84 20.45
C ILE A 138 -4.06 7.37 19.01
N ILE A 139 -5.01 7.98 18.29
CA ILE A 139 -5.28 7.65 16.89
C ILE A 139 -4.10 8.05 15.98
N MET A 140 -3.52 9.23 16.20
CA MET A 140 -2.36 9.69 15.43
C MET A 140 -1.14 8.78 15.62
N LEU A 141 -0.83 8.40 16.86
CA LEU A 141 0.26 7.46 17.17
C LEU A 141 0.00 6.08 16.57
N ALA A 142 -1.24 5.59 16.66
CA ALA A 142 -1.63 4.32 16.05
C ALA A 142 -1.42 4.32 14.52
N LYS A 143 -1.87 5.38 13.82
CA LYS A 143 -1.64 5.56 12.37
C LYS A 143 -0.15 5.63 12.04
N HIS A 144 0.63 6.36 12.84
CA HIS A 144 2.07 6.48 12.65
C HIS A 144 2.79 5.13 12.80
N MET A 145 2.46 4.35 13.83
CA MET A 145 3.00 3.00 14.02
C MET A 145 2.62 2.07 12.86
N CYS A 146 1.37 2.14 12.37
CA CYS A 146 0.91 1.37 11.21
C CYS A 146 1.70 1.70 9.93
N MET A 147 1.93 2.99 9.66
CA MET A 147 2.73 3.43 8.53
C MET A 147 4.15 2.85 8.56
N ILE A 148 4.84 2.92 9.71
CA ILE A 148 6.20 2.38 9.82
C ILE A 148 6.19 0.86 9.68
N MET A 149 5.23 0.15 10.27
CA MET A 149 5.11 -1.30 10.11
C MET A 149 4.91 -1.70 8.64
N LEU A 150 4.14 -0.92 7.86
CA LEU A 150 3.99 -1.13 6.41
C LEU A 150 5.33 -0.98 5.69
N GLU A 151 6.09 0.08 5.94
CA GLU A 151 7.42 0.29 5.35
C GLU A 151 8.38 -0.87 5.66
N MET A 152 8.34 -1.39 6.89
CA MET A 152 9.15 -2.53 7.31
C MET A 152 8.72 -3.84 6.62
N THR A 153 7.42 -4.06 6.42
CA THR A 153 6.93 -5.23 5.65
C THR A 153 7.14 -5.10 4.14
N ASP A 154 7.24 -3.89 3.60
CA ASP A 154 7.62 -3.66 2.20
C ASP A 154 9.12 -3.88 2.00
N PHE A 155 9.95 -3.52 2.98
CA PHE A 155 11.39 -3.80 2.96
C PHE A 155 11.68 -5.30 2.76
N THR A 156 10.93 -6.18 3.45
CA THR A 156 11.14 -7.63 3.31
C THR A 156 10.80 -8.17 1.93
N ARG A 157 10.05 -7.42 1.13
CA ARG A 157 9.75 -7.72 -0.28
C ARG A 157 10.75 -7.09 -1.25
N GLY A 158 11.81 -6.46 -0.73
CA GLY A 158 12.77 -5.72 -1.52
C GLY A 158 12.21 -4.40 -2.09
N ARG A 159 11.15 -3.83 -1.50
CA ARG A 159 10.55 -2.57 -1.96
C ARG A 159 10.40 -1.58 -0.82
N GLY A 160 9.72 -0.46 -1.07
CA GLY A 160 9.51 0.57 -0.07
C GLY A 160 10.73 1.49 0.14
N PRO A 161 10.61 2.43 1.10
CA PRO A 161 11.58 3.51 1.29
C PRO A 161 12.86 3.10 2.02
N LEU A 162 12.80 2.06 2.86
CA LEU A 162 13.94 1.58 3.65
C LEU A 162 14.93 0.86 2.72
N LYS A 163 16.21 1.25 2.72
CA LYS A 163 17.22 0.67 1.82
C LYS A 163 18.18 -0.26 2.57
N THR A 164 18.58 0.14 3.78
CA THR A 164 19.62 -0.54 4.58
C THR A 164 19.05 -1.19 5.83
N THR A 165 19.77 -2.14 6.43
CA THR A 165 19.39 -2.67 7.75
C THR A 165 19.34 -1.55 8.80
N MET A 166 20.19 -0.53 8.68
CA MET A 166 20.17 0.63 9.58
C MET A 166 18.84 1.40 9.49
N ASP A 167 18.26 1.54 8.30
CA ASP A 167 16.95 2.17 8.13
C ASP A 167 15.85 1.37 8.86
N VAL A 168 15.91 0.03 8.78
CA VAL A 168 14.97 -0.86 9.48
C VAL A 168 15.14 -0.78 11.00
N ILE A 169 16.38 -0.70 11.50
CA ILE A 169 16.66 -0.49 12.93
C ILE A 169 16.11 0.86 13.40
N ASN A 170 16.28 1.92 12.60
CA ASN A 170 15.78 3.25 12.93
C ASN A 170 14.25 3.31 12.87
N ALA A 171 13.63 2.61 11.93
CA ALA A 171 12.17 2.42 11.88
C ALA A 171 11.66 1.72 13.15
N ALA A 172 12.33 0.65 13.60
CA ALA A 172 12.00 -0.05 14.85
C ALA A 172 12.13 0.85 16.09
N LYS A 173 13.14 1.74 16.13
CA LYS A 173 13.27 2.75 17.20
C LYS A 173 12.09 3.73 17.21
N LYS A 174 11.70 4.26 16.04
CA LYS A 174 10.53 5.15 15.90
C LYS A 174 9.23 4.46 16.37
N ILE A 175 9.04 3.19 16.05
CA ILE A 175 7.92 2.39 16.56
C ILE A 175 7.97 2.31 18.09
N SER A 176 9.14 2.03 18.67
CA SER A 176 9.29 1.95 20.12
C SER A 176 8.97 3.28 20.81
N GLU A 177 9.45 4.40 20.27
CA GLU A 177 9.15 5.74 20.79
C GLU A 177 7.65 6.07 20.73
N ALA A 178 7.00 5.75 19.61
CA ALA A 178 5.56 5.91 19.46
C ALA A 178 4.78 5.00 20.43
N GLY A 179 5.22 3.75 20.59
CA GLY A 179 4.65 2.79 21.53
C GLY A 179 4.74 3.25 22.99
N THR A 180 5.87 3.85 23.39
CA THR A 180 6.02 4.44 24.74
C THR A 180 5.11 5.65 24.95
N LYS A 181 4.94 6.51 23.94
CA LYS A 181 4.00 7.65 24.01
C LYS A 181 2.55 7.16 24.11
N LEU A 182 2.19 6.14 23.32
CA LEU A 182 0.88 5.50 23.34
C LEU A 182 0.60 4.86 24.70
N ASP A 183 1.58 4.17 25.29
CA ASP A 183 1.49 3.60 26.64
C ASP A 183 1.17 4.67 27.67
N LYS A 184 1.91 5.78 27.67
CA LYS A 184 1.71 6.87 28.63
C LYS A 184 0.29 7.42 28.59
N LEU A 185 -0.18 7.85 27.40
CA LEU A 185 -1.52 8.42 27.25
C LEU A 185 -2.62 7.42 27.66
N THR A 186 -2.45 6.17 27.25
CA THR A 186 -3.43 5.12 27.54
C THR A 186 -3.44 4.74 29.03
N ARG A 187 -2.28 4.78 29.69
CA ARG A 187 -2.15 4.50 31.11
C ARG A 187 -2.83 5.57 31.95
N GLU A 188 -2.72 6.84 31.56
CA GLU A 188 -3.47 7.94 32.18
C GLU A 188 -5.00 7.71 32.06
N ILE A 189 -5.48 7.21 30.91
CA ILE A 189 -6.89 6.79 30.73
C ILE A 189 -7.26 5.63 31.66
N ALA A 190 -6.38 4.63 31.79
CA ALA A 190 -6.60 3.46 32.63
C ALA A 190 -6.64 3.81 34.12
N GLU A 191 -5.81 4.75 34.58
CA GLU A 191 -5.77 5.24 35.96
C GLU A 191 -7.05 5.96 36.37
N GLN A 192 -7.65 6.70 35.42
CA GLN A 192 -8.93 7.37 35.64
C GLN A 192 -10.13 6.42 35.50
N CYS A 193 -9.96 5.28 34.83
CA CYS A 193 -11.00 4.29 34.67
C CYS A 193 -11.31 3.58 36.01
N PRO A 194 -12.58 3.47 36.41
CA PRO A 194 -12.97 2.63 37.54
C PRO A 194 -12.49 1.19 37.34
N GLU A 195 -12.22 0.53 38.46
CA GLU A 195 -11.80 -0.87 38.43
C GLU A 195 -12.86 -1.71 37.70
N SER A 196 -12.44 -2.32 36.60
CA SER A 196 -13.31 -3.04 35.67
C SER A 196 -12.48 -3.93 34.76
N SER A 197 -13.13 -4.91 34.12
CA SER A 197 -12.49 -5.77 33.11
C SER A 197 -11.83 -4.95 32.00
N THR A 198 -12.46 -3.86 31.55
CA THR A 198 -11.91 -2.95 30.52
C THR A 198 -10.57 -2.36 30.93
N LYS A 199 -10.40 -1.96 32.20
CA LYS A 199 -9.13 -1.43 32.70
C LYS A 199 -8.04 -2.51 32.70
N GLN A 200 -8.40 -3.72 33.12
CA GLN A 200 -7.48 -4.86 33.13
C GLN A 200 -7.04 -5.25 31.71
N ASP A 201 -8.00 -5.34 30.77
CA ASP A 201 -7.74 -5.59 29.35
C ASP A 201 -6.81 -4.53 28.76
N LEU A 202 -7.08 -3.26 29.05
CA LEU A 202 -6.28 -2.14 28.56
C LEU A 202 -4.83 -2.23 29.03
N LEU A 203 -4.60 -2.49 30.32
CA LEU A 203 -3.26 -2.67 30.88
C LEU A 203 -2.54 -3.89 30.30
N ALA A 204 -3.26 -4.98 30.04
CA ALA A 204 -2.70 -6.18 29.39
C ALA A 204 -2.29 -5.89 27.93
N TYR A 205 -3.10 -5.12 27.18
CA TYR A 205 -2.74 -4.72 25.82
C TYR A 205 -1.53 -3.79 25.78
N LEU A 206 -1.36 -2.92 26.77
CA LEU A 206 -0.16 -2.11 26.92
C LEU A 206 1.11 -2.95 27.13
N GLN A 207 1.04 -3.97 27.97
CA GLN A 207 2.15 -4.93 28.14
C GLN A 207 2.46 -5.68 26.83
N ARG A 208 1.43 -6.04 26.06
CA ARG A 208 1.61 -6.67 24.73
C ARG A 208 2.27 -5.72 23.73
N ILE A 209 1.91 -4.43 23.73
CA ILE A 209 2.58 -3.42 22.89
C ILE A 209 4.06 -3.35 23.26
N ALA A 210 4.41 -3.25 24.54
CA ALA A 210 5.80 -3.20 25.00
C ALA A 210 6.59 -4.45 24.54
N LEU A 211 5.99 -5.64 24.69
CA LEU A 211 6.58 -6.90 24.22
C LEU A 211 6.84 -6.90 22.71
N TYR A 212 5.85 -6.52 21.89
CA TYR A 212 5.98 -6.58 20.44
C TYR A 212 6.88 -5.47 19.88
N CYS A 213 6.91 -4.28 20.49
CA CYS A 213 7.92 -3.26 20.18
C CYS A 213 9.34 -3.81 20.39
N HIS A 214 9.57 -4.54 21.49
CA HIS A 214 10.85 -5.18 21.75
C HIS A 214 11.17 -6.28 20.72
N GLN A 215 10.19 -7.12 20.36
CA GLN A 215 10.38 -8.13 19.32
C GLN A 215 10.78 -7.51 17.97
N ILE A 216 10.13 -6.42 17.55
CA ILE A 216 10.49 -5.69 16.33
C ILE A 216 11.92 -5.13 16.39
N GLN A 217 12.36 -4.64 17.55
CA GLN A 217 13.74 -4.18 17.74
C GLN A 217 14.78 -5.31 17.63
N ILE A 218 14.42 -6.54 18.01
CA ILE A 218 15.30 -7.70 17.87
C ILE A 218 15.34 -8.12 16.41
N THR A 219 14.17 -8.32 15.78
CA THR A 219 14.08 -8.83 14.40
C THR A 219 14.66 -7.84 13.38
N SER A 220 14.56 -6.52 13.62
CA SER A 220 15.16 -5.49 12.76
C SER A 220 16.68 -5.47 12.74
N LYS A 221 17.36 -6.05 13.73
CA LYS A 221 18.84 -6.09 13.80
C LYS A 221 19.45 -7.25 13.02
N VAL A 222 18.63 -8.22 12.61
CA VAL A 222 19.12 -9.40 11.89
C VAL A 222 19.32 -9.04 10.43
N LYS A 223 20.56 -9.10 9.98
CA LYS A 223 20.92 -8.89 8.57
C LYS A 223 20.66 -10.17 7.77
N ALA A 224 20.24 -10.02 6.52
CA ALA A 224 20.28 -11.12 5.57
C ALA A 224 21.75 -11.45 5.26
N ASP A 225 22.10 -12.73 5.33
CA ASP A 225 23.41 -13.18 4.89
C ASP A 225 23.42 -13.34 3.37
N VAL A 226 24.51 -12.91 2.74
CA VAL A 226 24.63 -12.83 1.28
C VAL A 226 25.99 -13.43 0.91
N GLN A 227 25.96 -14.43 0.03
CA GLN A 227 27.16 -15.14 -0.41
C GLN A 227 27.21 -15.15 -1.93
N ASN A 228 28.40 -14.97 -2.50
CA ASN A 228 28.63 -15.17 -3.93
C ASN A 228 29.30 -16.53 -4.13
N ILE A 229 28.55 -17.50 -4.66
CA ILE A 229 29.04 -18.84 -4.96
C ILE A 229 29.04 -19.00 -6.46
N SER A 230 30.23 -19.14 -7.06
CA SER A 230 30.40 -19.38 -8.50
C SER A 230 29.72 -18.34 -9.40
N GLY A 231 29.61 -17.09 -8.95
CA GLY A 231 28.96 -15.99 -9.69
C GLY A 231 27.46 -15.86 -9.44
N GLU A 232 26.86 -16.76 -8.64
CA GLU A 232 25.47 -16.68 -8.20
C GLU A 232 25.37 -16.10 -6.79
N LEU A 233 24.44 -15.17 -6.59
CA LEU A 233 24.18 -14.54 -5.29
C LEU A 233 23.13 -15.35 -4.53
N ILE A 234 23.55 -15.95 -3.42
CA ILE A 234 22.68 -16.68 -2.51
C ILE A 234 22.37 -15.78 -1.31
N VAL A 235 21.09 -15.58 -1.03
CA VAL A 235 20.62 -14.71 0.06
C VAL A 235 19.82 -15.52 1.07
N SER A 236 20.30 -15.59 2.31
CA SER A 236 19.68 -16.26 3.45
C SER A 236 19.09 -15.21 4.41
N GLY A 237 17.83 -14.84 4.14
CA GLY A 237 17.08 -13.83 4.92
C GLY A 237 15.63 -14.20 5.21
N LEU A 238 15.20 -15.44 4.93
CA LEU A 238 13.78 -15.83 5.05
C LEU A 238 13.29 -15.75 6.50
N ASP A 239 14.01 -16.37 7.44
CA ASP A 239 13.55 -16.47 8.83
C ASP A 239 13.52 -15.09 9.51
N SER A 240 14.49 -14.23 9.19
CA SER A 240 14.51 -12.86 9.71
C SER A 240 13.36 -12.02 9.14
N ALA A 241 13.12 -12.11 7.83
CA ALA A 241 12.03 -11.41 7.16
C ALA A 241 10.65 -11.85 7.68
N THR A 242 10.41 -13.16 7.77
CA THR A 242 9.13 -13.70 8.25
C THR A 242 8.89 -13.39 9.73
N SER A 243 9.93 -13.47 10.57
CA SER A 243 9.86 -13.07 11.98
C SER A 243 9.57 -11.57 12.14
N LEU A 244 10.15 -10.71 11.31
CA LEU A 244 9.87 -9.28 11.30
C LEU A 244 8.39 -8.99 10.96
N ILE A 245 7.86 -9.64 9.91
CA ILE A 245 6.45 -9.50 9.52
C ILE A 245 5.52 -9.99 10.62
N GLN A 246 5.84 -11.13 11.25
CA GLN A 246 5.03 -11.69 12.33
C GLN A 246 5.01 -10.77 13.56
N ALA A 247 6.15 -10.19 13.93
CA ALA A 247 6.23 -9.21 15.01
C ALA A 247 5.39 -7.94 14.69
N ALA A 248 5.47 -7.44 13.45
CA ALA A 248 4.66 -6.30 12.99
C ALA A 248 3.15 -6.62 13.03
N LYS A 249 2.74 -7.82 12.58
CA LYS A 249 1.34 -8.27 12.67
C LYS A 249 0.85 -8.30 14.12
N ASN A 250 1.65 -8.88 15.02
CA ASN A 250 1.29 -8.98 16.42
C ASN A 250 1.16 -7.60 17.08
N LEU A 251 2.07 -6.68 16.76
CA LEU A 251 1.99 -5.30 17.22
C LEU A 251 0.75 -4.59 16.67
N MET A 252 0.44 -4.74 15.38
CA MET A 252 -0.76 -4.17 14.75
C MET A 252 -2.03 -4.56 15.51
N ASN A 253 -2.21 -5.86 15.77
CA ASN A 253 -3.34 -6.36 16.55
C ASN A 253 -3.41 -5.73 17.95
N ALA A 254 -2.28 -5.68 18.66
CA ALA A 254 -2.22 -5.09 20.00
C ALA A 254 -2.59 -3.60 19.98
N VAL A 255 -2.14 -2.84 18.97
CA VAL A 255 -2.50 -1.43 18.80
C VAL A 255 -4.01 -1.27 18.55
N VAL A 256 -4.63 -2.09 17.70
CA VAL A 256 -6.10 -2.06 17.46
C VAL A 256 -6.88 -2.29 18.74
N LEU A 257 -6.49 -3.31 19.51
CA LEU A 257 -7.14 -3.65 20.78
C LEU A 257 -7.00 -2.51 21.80
N THR A 258 -5.82 -1.90 21.88
CA THR A 258 -5.57 -0.73 22.73
C THR A 258 -6.43 0.46 22.33
N VAL A 259 -6.57 0.78 21.04
CA VAL A 259 -7.46 1.86 20.57
C VAL A 259 -8.91 1.62 21.01
N LYS A 260 -9.43 0.41 20.78
CA LYS A 260 -10.80 0.03 21.18
C LYS A 260 -11.02 0.15 22.69
N ALA A 261 -10.12 -0.45 23.47
CA ALA A 261 -10.25 -0.48 24.92
C ALA A 261 -10.05 0.92 25.54
N SER A 262 -9.18 1.76 24.95
CA SER A 262 -9.01 3.17 25.36
C SER A 262 -10.30 3.96 25.20
N TYR A 263 -10.99 3.82 24.06
CA TYR A 263 -12.28 4.46 23.87
C TYR A 263 -13.30 4.04 24.94
N VAL A 264 -13.46 2.72 25.14
CA VAL A 264 -14.41 2.20 26.14
C VAL A 264 -14.07 2.72 27.54
N ALA A 265 -12.79 2.70 27.93
CA ALA A 265 -12.34 3.23 29.21
C ALA A 265 -12.63 4.73 29.37
N SER A 266 -12.37 5.55 28.34
CA SER A 266 -12.68 6.99 28.34
C SER A 266 -14.16 7.29 28.55
N THR A 267 -15.07 6.47 28.01
CA THR A 267 -16.52 6.66 28.22
C THR A 267 -16.99 6.36 29.64
N LYS A 268 -16.25 5.53 30.39
CA LYS A 268 -16.64 5.08 31.73
C LYS A 268 -16.34 6.12 32.81
N TYR A 269 -15.16 6.76 32.79
CA TYR A 269 -14.80 7.72 33.85
C TYR A 269 -15.38 9.13 33.62
N THR A 270 -15.67 9.52 32.37
CA THR A 270 -16.37 10.80 32.09
C THR A 270 -17.73 10.88 32.81
N ARG A 271 -18.36 9.72 33.07
CA ARG A 271 -19.64 9.64 33.81
C ARG A 271 -19.51 9.88 35.32
N GLN A 272 -18.31 9.88 35.90
CA GLN A 272 -18.10 10.08 37.33
C GLN A 272 -17.99 11.55 37.76
N GLY A 273 -18.03 12.51 36.82
CA GLY A 273 -18.12 13.94 37.13
C GLY A 273 -16.89 14.56 37.79
N THR A 274 -15.76 13.84 37.83
CA THR A 274 -14.57 14.19 38.63
C THR A 274 -13.48 14.96 37.85
N ILE A 275 -13.62 15.19 36.54
CA ILE A 275 -12.51 15.69 35.70
C ILE A 275 -12.96 16.82 34.77
N ALA A 276 -12.18 17.92 34.78
CA ALA A 276 -12.47 19.15 34.04
C ALA A 276 -12.13 19.09 32.53
N SER A 277 -11.31 18.15 32.07
CA SER A 277 -10.94 17.98 30.65
C SER A 277 -10.51 16.54 30.32
N PRO A 278 -11.00 15.93 29.23
CA PRO A 278 -10.61 14.58 28.83
C PRO A 278 -9.17 14.54 28.29
N ILE A 279 -8.43 13.46 28.57
CA ILE A 279 -7.03 13.26 28.10
C ILE A 279 -6.98 13.25 26.56
N VAL A 280 -7.95 12.59 25.93
CA VAL A 280 -8.12 12.53 24.48
C VAL A 280 -9.59 12.74 24.13
N VAL A 281 -9.84 13.41 23.02
CA VAL A 281 -11.21 13.65 22.54
C VAL A 281 -11.56 12.61 21.50
N TRP A 282 -12.58 11.80 21.79
CA TRP A 282 -13.12 10.82 20.85
C TRP A 282 -14.21 11.46 20.00
N ARG A 283 -13.89 11.75 18.74
CA ARG A 283 -14.85 12.26 17.74
C ARG A 283 -15.05 11.23 16.66
N MET A 284 -16.30 10.87 16.40
CA MET A 284 -16.62 10.04 15.24
C MET A 284 -16.42 10.85 13.96
N LYS A 285 -15.73 10.25 12.99
CA LYS A 285 -15.68 10.79 11.63
C LYS A 285 -17.08 10.71 11.04
N ALA A 286 -17.53 11.77 10.36
CA ALA A 286 -18.80 11.74 9.65
C ALA A 286 -18.79 10.60 8.62
N PRO A 287 -19.85 9.76 8.55
CA PRO A 287 -19.90 8.71 7.55
C PRO A 287 -19.86 9.34 6.17
N GLU A 288 -18.91 8.94 5.34
CA GLU A 288 -18.93 9.32 3.94
C GLU A 288 -20.17 8.67 3.31
N LYS A 289 -20.97 9.48 2.62
CA LYS A 289 -22.20 9.00 1.98
C LYS A 289 -21.79 8.00 0.90
N LYS A 290 -21.98 6.71 1.18
CA LYS A 290 -21.88 5.69 0.13
C LYS A 290 -22.95 6.00 -0.92
N PRO A 291 -22.62 6.00 -2.23
CA PRO A 291 -23.62 6.18 -3.27
C PRO A 291 -24.69 5.09 -3.11
N LEU A 292 -25.96 5.52 -2.98
CA LEU A 292 -27.11 4.61 -2.77
C LEU A 292 -27.34 3.67 -3.95
N ILE A 293 -26.79 4.03 -5.11
CA ILE A 293 -26.90 3.31 -6.38
C ILE A 293 -25.47 3.17 -6.89
N ARG A 294 -25.02 1.94 -7.10
CA ARG A 294 -23.79 1.67 -7.87
C ARG A 294 -23.97 2.32 -9.24
N PRO A 295 -23.08 3.22 -9.70
CA PRO A 295 -23.15 3.69 -11.08
C PRO A 295 -23.02 2.48 -12.00
N GLU A 296 -24.11 2.11 -12.70
CA GLU A 296 -24.10 1.01 -13.67
C GLU A 296 -22.97 1.27 -14.68
N LYS A 297 -22.14 0.26 -14.91
CA LYS A 297 -21.13 0.33 -15.98
C LYS A 297 -21.90 0.53 -17.31
N PRO A 298 -21.42 1.37 -18.24
CA PRO A 298 -22.06 1.52 -19.57
C PRO A 298 -22.24 0.20 -20.33
N GLU A 299 -21.46 -0.83 -19.95
CA GLU A 299 -21.55 -2.20 -20.47
C GLU A 299 -22.79 -2.97 -19.99
N GLU A 300 -23.35 -2.64 -18.82
CA GLU A 300 -24.54 -3.28 -18.25
C GLU A 300 -25.84 -2.69 -18.80
N VAL A 301 -25.84 -1.39 -19.15
CA VAL A 301 -26.98 -0.68 -19.75
C VAL A 301 -27.20 -1.08 -21.22
N ARG A 302 -26.15 -1.52 -21.92
CA ARG A 302 -26.30 -2.17 -23.22
C ARG A 302 -26.72 -3.61 -23.00
N ALA A 303 -28.03 -3.82 -22.86
CA ALA A 303 -28.64 -5.12 -23.12
C ALA A 303 -27.93 -5.76 -24.32
N LYS A 304 -27.31 -6.93 -24.11
CA LYS A 304 -26.77 -7.76 -25.19
C LYS A 304 -27.92 -8.04 -26.15
N VAL A 305 -28.10 -7.19 -27.15
CA VAL A 305 -28.93 -7.48 -28.30
C VAL A 305 -28.25 -8.67 -28.95
N ARG A 306 -28.71 -9.89 -28.61
CA ARG A 306 -28.41 -11.09 -29.37
C ARG A 306 -28.89 -10.80 -30.78
N ARG A 307 -27.96 -10.39 -31.64
CA ARG A 307 -28.17 -10.30 -33.07
C ARG A 307 -28.65 -11.68 -33.49
N GLY A 308 -29.95 -11.79 -33.81
CA GLY A 308 -30.53 -13.03 -34.30
C GLY A 308 -29.66 -13.54 -35.44
N SER A 309 -29.39 -14.85 -35.43
CA SER A 309 -28.60 -15.51 -36.46
C SER A 309 -29.07 -15.04 -37.84
N GLN A 310 -28.24 -14.27 -38.53
CA GLN A 310 -28.49 -13.96 -39.93
C GLN A 310 -28.44 -15.29 -40.66
N LYS A 311 -29.62 -15.87 -40.95
CA LYS A 311 -29.75 -16.97 -41.90
C LYS A 311 -29.00 -16.52 -43.17
N LYS A 312 -27.84 -17.12 -43.42
CA LYS A 312 -27.14 -16.98 -44.69
C LYS A 312 -28.12 -17.42 -45.77
N GLN A 313 -28.53 -16.48 -46.62
CA GLN A 313 -29.20 -16.78 -47.88
C GLN A 313 -28.26 -17.71 -48.66
N PRO A 314 -28.67 -18.94 -49.01
CA PRO A 314 -27.82 -19.83 -49.79
C PRO A 314 -27.55 -19.21 -51.16
N SER A 315 -26.35 -19.48 -51.69
CA SER A 315 -25.91 -18.99 -53.00
C SER A 315 -26.98 -19.30 -54.08
N PRO A 316 -27.30 -18.35 -54.97
CA PRO A 316 -28.29 -18.56 -56.05
C PRO A 316 -28.00 -19.81 -56.91
N VAL A 317 -26.71 -20.16 -57.05
CA VAL A 317 -26.27 -21.36 -57.79
C VAL A 317 -26.75 -22.65 -57.12
N HIS A 318 -26.82 -22.66 -55.79
CA HIS A 318 -27.24 -23.83 -55.03
C HIS A 318 -28.77 -24.03 -55.03
N ALA A 319 -29.53 -22.93 -55.11
CA ALA A 319 -30.99 -22.96 -55.22
C ALA A 319 -31.47 -23.38 -56.62
N LEU A 320 -30.68 -23.12 -57.67
CA LEU A 320 -31.01 -23.52 -59.05
C LEU A 320 -30.68 -24.98 -59.35
N ALA A 321 -29.78 -25.61 -58.58
CA ALA A 321 -29.45 -27.03 -58.72
C ALA A 321 -30.60 -27.96 -58.28
N GLU A 322 -31.49 -27.50 -57.39
CA GLU A 322 -32.65 -28.29 -56.93
C GLU A 322 -33.78 -28.42 -57.97
N PHE A 323 -33.74 -27.64 -59.06
CA PHE A 323 -34.78 -27.64 -60.10
C PHE A 323 -34.40 -28.39 -61.39
N GLN A 324 -33.21 -28.98 -61.47
CA GLN A 324 -32.88 -29.88 -62.57
C GLN A 324 -33.38 -31.29 -62.24
N SER A 325 -34.65 -31.57 -62.60
CA SER A 325 -35.18 -32.94 -62.65
C SER A 325 -34.68 -33.66 -63.92
N PRO A 326 -34.50 -34.99 -63.87
CA PRO A 326 -33.74 -35.73 -64.88
C PRO A 326 -34.53 -35.82 -66.19
N ALA A 327 -34.08 -35.09 -67.20
CA ALA A 327 -34.51 -35.31 -68.57
C ALA A 327 -33.73 -36.50 -69.16
N GLU A 328 -34.47 -37.60 -69.32
CA GLU A 328 -34.32 -38.69 -70.30
C GLU A 328 -33.00 -38.81 -71.06
N SER A 329 -32.35 -39.95 -70.89
CA SER A 329 -31.58 -40.57 -71.97
C SER A 329 -31.80 -42.09 -71.94
N VAL A 330 -32.65 -42.53 -72.88
CA VAL A 330 -32.56 -43.73 -73.74
C VAL A 330 -31.86 -44.96 -73.17
#